data_AF-A0A7T5EN61-F1
#
_entry.id   AF-A0A7T5EN61-F1
#
_cell.length_a   1.000
_cell.length_b   1.000
_cell.length_c   1.000
_cell.angle_alpha   90.00
_cell.angle_beta   90.00
_cell.angle_gamma   90.00
#
_symmetry.space_group_name_H-M   'P 1'
#
loop_
_entity.id
_entity.type
_entity.pdbx_description
1 polymer ?
#
loop_
_entity_poly.entity_id
_entity_poly.type
_entity_poly.pdbx_seq_one_letter_code
_entity_poly.pdbx_strand_id
1 'polypeptide(L)'
;MSKEKIYANKYWEEEKGETIEFGNSFMRCYDKAGKLQFGIKFRNKSGEDVYQVKFVLDRKELFSSDEAPSYLRGTINDWEEMLEGERNDD
;
A
#
# COMPACT_ATOMS: atom_id res chain seq x y z
N MET A 1 -12.35 37.62 -6.52
CA MET A 1 -11.22 36.66 -6.61
C MET A 1 -11.66 35.35 -6.00
N SER A 2 -11.97 34.37 -6.84
CA SER A 2 -12.38 33.03 -6.43
C SER A 2 -11.17 32.33 -5.80
N LYS A 3 -11.26 31.94 -4.54
CA LYS A 3 -10.21 31.12 -3.89
C LYS A 3 -10.28 29.72 -4.50
N GLU A 4 -9.47 29.49 -5.51
CA GLU A 4 -9.24 28.17 -6.08
C GLU A 4 -8.71 27.28 -4.95
N LYS A 5 -9.51 26.29 -4.52
CA LYS A 5 -9.05 25.27 -3.60
C LYS A 5 -8.09 24.39 -4.39
N ILE A 6 -6.80 24.69 -4.29
CA ILE A 6 -5.74 23.78 -4.72
C ILE A 6 -5.86 22.56 -3.81
N TYR A 7 -6.57 21.53 -4.26
CA TYR A 7 -6.45 20.19 -3.69
C TYR A 7 -5.04 19.72 -4.02
N ALA A 8 -4.06 20.16 -3.23
CA ALA A 8 -2.72 19.62 -3.25
C ALA A 8 -2.89 18.10 -3.16
N ASN A 9 -2.53 17.45 -4.26
CA ASN A 9 -2.86 16.07 -4.57
C ASN A 9 -2.10 15.19 -3.57
N LYS A 10 -2.66 15.00 -2.36
CA LYS A 10 -2.01 14.41 -1.17
C LYS A 10 -1.41 13.00 -1.40
N TYR A 11 -1.73 12.41 -2.53
CA TYR A 11 -1.43 11.03 -2.91
C TYR A 11 -0.32 10.89 -3.95
N TRP A 12 0.24 11.99 -4.48
CA TRP A 12 1.18 11.94 -5.58
C TRP A 12 2.54 12.47 -5.16
N GLU A 13 3.49 11.55 -5.11
CA GLU A 13 4.88 11.83 -4.80
C GLU A 13 5.61 11.98 -6.13
N GLU A 14 6.56 12.91 -6.22
CA GLU A 14 7.38 13.09 -7.43
C GLU A 14 8.34 11.92 -7.68
N GLU A 15 8.51 11.06 -6.68
CA GLU A 15 9.25 9.81 -6.77
C GLU A 15 8.48 8.75 -7.57
N LYS A 16 9.20 8.02 -8.43
CA LYS A 16 8.66 6.81 -9.07
C LYS A 16 8.62 5.68 -8.04
N GLY A 17 7.42 5.40 -7.52
CA GLY A 17 7.23 4.31 -6.56
C GLY A 17 7.33 2.92 -7.20
N GLU A 18 7.94 1.98 -6.50
CA GLU A 18 8.00 0.57 -6.89
C GLU A 18 6.63 -0.07 -6.66
N THR A 19 6.03 -0.66 -7.69
CA THR A 19 4.69 -1.26 -7.62
C THR A 19 4.80 -2.78 -7.71
N ILE A 20 4.20 -3.46 -6.73
CA ILE A 20 4.04 -4.91 -6.69
C ILE A 20 2.55 -5.23 -6.81
N GLU A 21 2.20 -6.16 -7.69
CA GLU A 21 0.83 -6.60 -7.92
C GLU A 21 0.66 -8.04 -7.41
N PHE A 22 -0.49 -8.32 -6.79
CA PHE A 22 -0.84 -9.64 -6.30
C PHE A 22 -2.36 -9.84 -6.36
N GLY A 23 -2.80 -10.79 -7.18
CA GLY A 23 -4.22 -10.95 -7.50
C GLY A 23 -4.80 -9.67 -8.10
N ASN A 24 -5.91 -9.18 -7.52
CA ASN A 24 -6.53 -7.90 -7.88
C ASN A 24 -6.07 -6.73 -7.00
N SER A 25 -5.02 -6.93 -6.19
CA SER A 25 -4.49 -5.95 -5.26
C SER A 25 -3.11 -5.47 -5.71
N PHE A 26 -2.72 -4.29 -5.24
CA PHE A 26 -1.36 -3.80 -5.42
C PHE A 26 -0.84 -3.13 -4.14
N MET A 27 0.48 -3.12 -4.03
CA MET A 27 1.23 -2.32 -3.08
C MET A 27 2.22 -1.44 -3.85
N ARG A 28 2.36 -0.18 -3.45
CA ARG A 28 3.35 0.72 -4.05
C ARG A 28 4.18 1.42 -2.98
N CYS A 29 5.50 1.22 -3.02
CA CYS A 29 6.45 1.80 -2.08
C CYS A 29 7.09 3.08 -2.64
N TYR A 30 7.11 4.13 -1.82
CA TYR A 30 7.84 5.37 -2.04
C TYR A 30 8.86 5.55 -0.92
N ASP A 31 10.08 5.04 -1.11
CA ASP A 31 11.13 4.98 -0.08
C ASP A 31 11.55 6.35 0.46
N LYS A 32 11.79 7.33 -0.42
CA LYS A 32 12.31 8.63 0.03
C LYS A 32 11.24 9.38 0.81
N ALA A 33 10.04 9.36 0.28
CA ALA A 33 8.93 10.06 0.88
C ALA A 33 8.28 9.27 2.03
N GLY A 34 8.62 7.98 2.16
CA GLY A 34 8.25 7.14 3.29
C GLY A 34 6.76 6.79 3.29
N LYS A 35 6.19 6.51 2.13
CA LYS A 35 4.77 6.14 2.00
C LYS A 35 4.61 4.79 1.33
N LEU A 36 3.62 4.04 1.80
CA LEU A 36 3.23 2.77 1.24
C LEU A 36 1.75 2.83 0.86
N GLN A 37 1.45 2.73 -0.43
CA GLN A 37 0.08 2.71 -0.93
C GLN A 37 -0.42 1.28 -1.07
N PHE A 38 -1.67 1.06 -0.69
CA PHE A 38 -2.39 -0.18 -0.90
C PHE A 38 -3.65 0.10 -1.68
N GLY A 39 -4.01 -0.79 -2.60
CA GLY A 39 -5.21 -0.62 -3.38
C GLY A 39 -5.56 -1.82 -4.22
N ILE A 40 -6.49 -1.59 -5.14
CA ILE A 40 -6.95 -2.59 -6.09
C ILE A 40 -6.56 -2.21 -7.52
N LYS A 41 -6.22 -3.23 -8.31
CA LYS A 41 -6.02 -3.15 -9.74
C LYS A 41 -7.25 -3.73 -10.44
N PHE A 42 -7.80 -3.00 -11.40
CA PHE A 42 -8.88 -3.50 -12.25
C PHE A 42 -8.76 -2.92 -13.66
N ARG A 43 -9.37 -3.60 -14.62
CA ARG A 43 -9.44 -3.12 -16.00
C ARG A 43 -10.67 -2.25 -16.20
N ASN A 44 -10.49 -1.03 -16.70
CA ASN A 44 -11.60 -0.13 -17.01
C ASN A 44 -12.34 -0.57 -18.29
N LYS A 45 -13.44 0.12 -18.62
CA LYS A 45 -14.24 -0.16 -19.83
C LYS A 45 -13.47 0.08 -21.14
N SER A 46 -12.40 0.87 -21.08
CA SER A 46 -11.50 1.14 -22.21
C SER A 46 -10.42 0.07 -22.38
N GLY A 47 -10.36 -0.92 -21.49
CA GLY A 47 -9.35 -1.99 -21.52
C GLY A 47 -8.03 -1.64 -20.84
N GLU A 48 -7.94 -0.50 -20.14
CA GLU A 48 -6.74 -0.04 -19.46
C GLU A 48 -6.71 -0.49 -17.99
N ASP A 49 -5.52 -0.79 -17.50
CA ASP A 49 -5.31 -1.13 -16.10
C ASP A 49 -5.34 0.13 -15.23
N VAL A 50 -6.25 0.14 -14.26
CA VAL A 50 -6.45 1.24 -13.32
C VAL A 50 -6.08 0.79 -11.92
N TYR A 51 -5.26 1.60 -11.25
CA TYR A 51 -4.86 1.41 -9.87
C TYR A 51 -5.65 2.36 -8.98
N GLN A 52 -6.60 1.82 -8.23
CA GLN A 52 -7.35 2.58 -7.25
C GLN A 52 -6.70 2.42 -5.88
N VAL A 53 -5.99 3.46 -5.44
CA VAL A 53 -5.46 3.56 -4.06
C VAL A 53 -6.64 3.56 -3.09
N LYS A 54 -6.59 2.67 -2.10
CA LYS A 54 -7.57 2.56 -1.02
C LYS A 54 -7.03 3.12 0.29
N PHE A 55 -5.74 2.93 0.54
CA PHE A 55 -5.09 3.37 1.76
C PHE A 55 -3.63 3.77 1.50
N VAL A 56 -3.13 4.69 2.31
CA VAL A 56 -1.72 5.09 2.32
C VAL A 56 -1.23 5.04 3.75
N LEU A 57 -0.20 4.25 3.99
CA LEU A 57 0.52 4.19 5.25
C LEU A 57 1.71 5.13 5.17
N ASP A 58 1.78 6.10 6.09
CA ASP A 58 2.95 6.98 6.24
C ASP A 58 3.92 6.40 7.27
N ARG A 59 5.21 6.40 6.95
CA ARG A 59 6.27 5.91 7.83
C ARG A 59 6.25 6.62 9.18
N LYS A 60 6.09 7.94 9.21
CA LYS A 60 6.08 8.69 10.47
C LYS A 60 4.84 8.37 11.30
N GLU A 61 3.69 8.15 10.66
CA GLU A 61 2.48 7.73 11.38
C GLU A 61 2.64 6.33 11.96
N LEU A 62 3.14 5.36 11.18
CA LEU A 62 3.37 3.99 11.65
C LEU A 62 4.32 3.95 12.85
N PHE A 63 5.44 4.67 12.78
CA PHE A 63 6.46 4.72 13.83
C PHE A 63 6.20 5.80 14.90
N SER A 64 5.04 6.46 14.87
CA SER A 64 4.59 7.30 15.99
C SER A 64 3.99 6.49 17.13
N SER A 65 3.68 5.22 16.88
CA SER A 65 3.27 4.23 17.87
C SER A 65 4.42 3.26 18.15
N ASP A 66 4.67 2.99 19.43
CA ASP A 66 5.66 1.99 19.85
C ASP A 66 5.21 0.54 19.54
N GLU A 67 3.91 0.31 19.36
CA GLU A 67 3.32 -1.04 19.18
C GLU A 67 3.03 -1.38 17.71
N ALA A 68 2.53 -0.41 16.93
CA ALA A 68 2.04 -0.66 15.58
C ALA A 68 3.06 -1.33 14.63
N PRO A 69 4.35 -0.92 14.59
CA PRO A 69 5.33 -1.58 13.73
C PRO A 69 5.58 -3.04 14.12
N SER A 70 5.65 -3.32 15.43
CA SER A 70 5.91 -4.65 15.96
C SER A 70 4.72 -5.57 15.70
N TYR A 71 3.49 -5.07 15.90
CA TYR A 71 2.26 -5.80 15.63
C TYR A 71 2.13 -6.17 14.15
N LEU A 72 2.36 -5.22 13.24
CA LEU A 72 2.32 -5.47 11.78
C LEU A 72 3.31 -6.55 11.37
N ARG A 73 4.55 -6.48 11.85
CA ARG A 73 5.58 -7.50 11.56
C ARG A 73 5.18 -8.87 12.09
N GLY A 74 4.69 -8.93 13.33
CA GLY A 74 4.19 -10.17 13.93
C GLY A 74 3.08 -10.79 13.09
N THR A 75 2.06 -10.01 12.72
CA THR A 75 0.94 -10.50 11.90
C THR A 75 1.40 -11.06 10.55
N ILE A 76 2.35 -10.40 9.87
CA ILE A 76 2.88 -10.88 8.58
C ILE A 76 3.63 -12.21 8.77
N ASN A 77 4.46 -12.32 9.80
CA ASN A 77 5.20 -13.55 10.11
C ASN A 77 4.24 -14.70 10.45
N ASP A 78 3.23 -14.46 11.29
CA ASP A 78 2.25 -15.47 11.68
C ASP A 78 1.50 -16.01 10.45
N TRP A 79 1.14 -15.14 9.50
CA TRP A 79 0.50 -15.57 8.25
C TRP A 79 1.42 -16.38 7.34
N GLU A 80 2.71 -16.02 7.29
CA GLU A 80 3.71 -16.80 6.55
C GLU A 80 3.83 -18.22 7.14
N GLU A 81 3.97 -18.34 8.46
CA GLU A 81 4.06 -19.63 9.16
C GLU A 81 2.79 -20.49 8.95
N MET A 82 1.60 -19.88 8.96
CA MET A 82 0.34 -20.60 8.69
C MET A 82 0.32 -21.17 7.26
N LEU A 83 0.71 -20.37 6.26
CA LEU A 83 0.73 -20.81 4.87
C LEU A 83 1.82 -21.87 4.60
N GLU A 84 2.93 -21.83 5.33
CA GLU A 84 3.96 -22.88 5.28
C GLU A 84 3.50 -24.18 5.96
N GLY A 85 2.76 -24.08 7.06
CA GLY A 85 2.13 -25.23 7.72
C GLY A 85 1.09 -25.92 6.84
N GLU A 86 0.22 -25.15 6.19
CA GLU A 86 -0.78 -25.68 5.23
C GLU A 86 -0.16 -26.40 4.04
N ARG A 87 1.08 -26.08 3.65
CA ARG A 87 1.79 -26.74 2.55
C ARG A 87 2.47 -28.06 2.92
N ASN A 88 2.62 -28.37 4.21
CA ASN A 88 3.28 -29.59 4.67
C ASN A 88 2.32 -30.75 4.99
N ASP A 89 1.01 -30.52 4.89
CA ASP A 89 -0.05 -31.52 5.11
C ASP A 89 -0.62 -32.11 3.79
N ASP A 90 0.02 -31.87 2.63
CA ASP A 90 -0.32 -32.43 1.31
C ASP A 90 0.68 -33.51 0.84
#